data_AF-A0A4U0YW38-F1
#
_entry.id   AF-A0A4U0YW38-F1
#
_cell.length_a   1.000
_cell.length_b   1.000
_cell.length_c   1.000
_cell.angle_alpha   90.00
_cell.angle_beta   90.00
_cell.angle_gamma   90.00
#
_symmetry.space_group_name_H-M   'P 1'
#
loop_
_entity.id
_entity.type
_entity.pdbx_description
1 polymer ?
#
loop_
_entity_poly.entity_id
_entity_poly.type
_entity_poly.pdbx_seq_one_letter_code
_entity_poly.pdbx_strand_id
1 'polypeptide(L)'
;ATVIGVDRDPLALQMAAGWAGDYGDRLRLVAGTFSQLDTLAGEPLDGVVLDLGVSSMQLDQAERGFSFAKDGPLDMRMSQQGESAADLVNTAAEEQLADILYHYGEERASRRIAKAIVTARAQGPITRTLHLAEIVAKCLPRPKPGQIHPATRSFQAIRIAVNTEFSELVEGLEAAERALKPGGKLAVVTFHSLEDRIVKRFFQLHSGGEANANRYAPASAVDLPRFTLPSKRALAPDDEELAVNPRSRSAKLRVGIRTDAPAGPADPEALGVPLIPKKGRR
;
A
#
# COMPACT_ATOMS: atom_id res chain seq x y z
N ALA A 1 -22.30 16.18 6.49
CA ALA A 1 -21.64 15.08 5.77
C ALA A 1 -21.59 13.88 6.71
N THR A 2 -21.85 12.69 6.19
CA THR A 2 -21.67 11.42 6.89
C THR A 2 -20.35 10.81 6.41
N VAL A 3 -19.62 10.14 7.31
CA VAL A 3 -18.33 9.51 7.04
C VAL A 3 -18.41 8.04 7.42
N ILE A 4 -17.90 7.19 6.54
CA ILE A 4 -17.73 5.76 6.79
C ILE A 4 -16.22 5.51 6.86
N GLY A 5 -15.72 5.22 8.06
CA GLY A 5 -14.32 4.90 8.31
C GLY A 5 -14.12 3.39 8.24
N VAL A 6 -13.34 2.92 7.25
CA VAL A 6 -13.00 1.49 7.09
C VAL A 6 -11.56 1.27 7.48
N ASP A 7 -11.30 0.33 8.38
CA ASP A 7 -9.94 -0.11 8.69
C ASP A 7 -9.92 -1.62 8.94
N ARG A 8 -8.84 -2.27 8.52
CA ARG A 8 -8.63 -3.70 8.74
C ARG A 8 -7.97 -3.96 10.09
N ASP A 9 -7.32 -2.95 10.67
CA ASP A 9 -6.66 -3.03 11.97
C ASP A 9 -7.69 -2.78 13.09
N PRO A 10 -8.00 -3.79 13.91
CA PRO A 10 -8.98 -3.62 14.98
C PRO A 10 -8.54 -2.58 16.02
N LEU A 11 -7.23 -2.32 16.17
CA LEU A 11 -6.73 -1.31 17.10
C LEU A 11 -7.04 0.11 16.60
N ALA A 12 -7.03 0.35 15.29
CA ALA A 12 -7.40 1.64 14.72
C ALA A 12 -8.88 1.96 15.01
N LEU A 13 -9.75 0.96 14.84
CA LEU A 13 -11.18 1.08 15.16
C LEU A 13 -11.41 1.30 16.66
N GLN A 14 -10.67 0.59 17.51
CA GLN A 14 -10.74 0.78 18.96
C GLN A 14 -10.34 2.20 19.37
N MET A 15 -9.28 2.75 18.77
CA MET A 15 -8.83 4.13 19.04
C MET A 15 -9.84 5.16 18.52
N ALA A 16 -10.46 4.90 17.37
CA ALA A 16 -11.48 5.77 16.80
C ALA A 16 -12.87 5.64 17.48
N ALA A 17 -13.10 4.60 18.28
CA ALA A 17 -14.40 4.35 18.92
C ALA A 17 -14.91 5.54 19.76
N GLY A 18 -13.99 6.28 20.39
CA GLY A 18 -14.32 7.49 21.14
C GLY A 18 -14.91 8.61 20.27
N TRP A 19 -14.54 8.68 18.99
CA TRP A 19 -15.03 9.72 18.06
C TRP A 19 -16.51 9.56 17.75
N ALA A 20 -17.05 8.34 17.80
CA ALA A 20 -18.47 8.09 17.57
C ALA A 20 -19.35 8.87 18.56
N GLY A 21 -18.86 9.14 19.78
CA GLY A 21 -19.57 9.98 20.76
C GLY A 21 -19.73 11.43 20.29
N ASP A 22 -18.68 12.03 19.75
CA ASP A 22 -18.67 13.43 19.32
C ASP A 22 -19.42 13.66 17.98
N TYR A 23 -19.43 12.64 17.11
CA TYR A 23 -20.02 12.74 15.78
C TYR A 23 -21.39 12.08 15.63
N GLY A 24 -21.78 11.19 16.55
CA GLY A 24 -23.03 10.42 16.50
C GLY A 24 -23.16 9.60 15.22
N ASP A 25 -24.37 9.52 14.67
CA ASP A 25 -24.69 8.76 13.45
C ASP A 25 -23.98 9.29 12.18
N ARG A 26 -23.26 10.43 12.27
CA ARG A 26 -22.48 10.97 11.15
C ARG A 26 -21.16 10.24 10.95
N LEU A 27 -20.72 9.40 11.89
CA LEU A 27 -19.52 8.59 11.75
C LEU A 27 -19.86 7.11 11.96
N ARG A 28 -19.66 6.31 10.92
CA ARG A 28 -19.78 4.85 10.99
C ARG A 28 -18.40 4.22 10.84
N LEU A 29 -17.94 3.53 11.89
CA LEU A 29 -16.69 2.77 11.85
C LEU A 29 -16.98 1.32 11.46
N VAL A 30 -16.24 0.80 10.48
CA VAL A 30 -16.48 -0.52 9.90
C VAL A 30 -15.17 -1.28 9.82
N ALA A 31 -15.15 -2.49 10.41
CA ALA A 31 -14.03 -3.41 10.24
C ALA A 31 -14.09 -4.04 8.85
N GLY A 32 -13.01 -3.91 8.08
CA GLY A 32 -12.93 -4.48 6.74
C GLY A 32 -11.74 -3.95 5.96
N THR A 33 -11.56 -4.46 4.74
CA THR A 33 -10.56 -3.93 3.81
C THR A 33 -11.17 -2.88 2.90
N PHE A 34 -10.38 -1.92 2.46
CA PHE A 34 -10.86 -0.89 1.54
C PHE A 34 -11.15 -1.46 0.13
N SER A 35 -10.63 -2.65 -0.21
CA SER A 35 -11.06 -3.43 -1.39
C SER A 35 -12.55 -3.78 -1.40
N GLN A 36 -13.20 -3.73 -0.23
CA GLN A 36 -14.62 -4.00 -0.05
C GLN A 36 -15.43 -2.72 0.23
N LEU A 37 -14.84 -1.53 0.07
CA LEU A 37 -15.47 -0.27 0.50
C LEU A 37 -16.84 -0.03 -0.12
N ASP A 38 -17.07 -0.50 -1.35
CA ASP A 38 -18.33 -0.36 -2.08
C ASP A 38 -19.46 -1.16 -1.41
N THR A 39 -19.15 -2.38 -1.02
CA THR A 39 -20.05 -3.30 -0.32
C THR A 39 -20.26 -2.83 1.12
N LEU A 40 -19.19 -2.42 1.79
CA LEU A 40 -19.24 -1.93 3.18
C LEU A 40 -19.99 -0.61 3.30
N ALA A 41 -19.91 0.25 2.27
CA ALA A 41 -20.69 1.48 2.19
C ALA A 41 -22.19 1.17 2.10
N GLY A 42 -22.57 0.24 1.23
CA GLY A 42 -23.98 -0.14 1.02
C GLY A 42 -24.80 0.91 0.25
N GLU A 43 -24.16 2.02 -0.14
CA GLU A 43 -24.77 3.11 -0.88
C GLU A 43 -23.72 3.86 -1.73
N PRO A 44 -24.14 4.56 -2.81
CA PRO A 44 -23.21 5.38 -3.59
C PRO A 44 -22.63 6.55 -2.80
N LEU A 45 -21.34 6.83 -3.02
CA LEU A 45 -20.54 7.82 -2.29
C LEU A 45 -20.31 9.10 -3.09
N ASP A 46 -20.30 10.24 -2.40
CA ASP A 46 -19.92 11.54 -2.97
C ASP A 46 -18.40 11.74 -3.01
N GLY A 47 -17.66 11.00 -2.19
CA GLY A 47 -16.20 11.04 -2.14
C GLY A 47 -15.61 9.84 -1.44
N VAL A 48 -14.39 9.47 -1.85
CA VAL A 48 -13.57 8.41 -1.26
C VAL A 48 -12.18 8.99 -1.02
N VAL A 49 -11.64 8.76 0.18
CA VAL A 49 -10.26 9.08 0.53
C VAL A 49 -9.55 7.80 0.90
N LEU A 50 -8.44 7.52 0.24
CA LEU A 50 -7.54 6.42 0.56
C LEU A 50 -6.20 7.00 1.00
N ASP A 51 -5.88 6.90 2.28
CA ASP A 51 -4.57 7.25 2.83
C ASP A 51 -3.76 5.96 3.02
N LEU A 52 -2.88 5.66 2.06
CA LEU A 52 -2.23 4.35 1.96
C LEU A 52 -1.05 4.21 2.92
N GLY A 53 -0.65 2.98 3.19
CA GLY A 53 0.53 2.68 3.98
C GLY A 53 0.22 2.36 5.43
N VAL A 54 1.10 2.77 6.34
CA VAL A 54 1.04 2.40 7.76
C VAL A 54 0.68 3.59 8.62
N SER A 55 -0.12 3.34 9.64
CA SER A 55 -0.49 4.37 10.61
C SER A 55 0.67 4.66 11.57
N SER A 56 0.67 5.85 12.15
CA SER A 56 1.66 6.28 13.16
C SER A 56 1.77 5.29 14.32
N MET A 57 0.63 4.84 14.85
CA MET A 57 0.56 3.83 15.92
C MET A 57 1.24 2.51 15.55
N GLN A 58 1.14 2.06 14.29
CA GLN A 58 1.81 0.84 13.84
C GLN A 58 3.34 0.98 13.84
N LEU A 59 3.86 2.17 13.52
CA LEU A 59 5.29 2.47 13.55
C LEU A 59 5.82 2.73 14.96
N ASP A 60 5.02 3.37 15.81
CA ASP A 60 5.42 3.85 17.14
C ASP A 60 5.34 2.75 18.21
N GLN A 61 4.44 1.78 18.04
CA GLN A 61 4.30 0.62 18.92
C GLN A 61 5.23 -0.51 18.47
N ALA A 62 6.33 -0.72 19.21
CA ALA A 62 7.32 -1.75 18.89
C ALA A 62 6.70 -3.15 18.77
N GLU A 63 5.71 -3.48 19.61
CA GLU A 63 5.03 -4.78 19.60
C GLU A 63 4.32 -5.10 18.27
N ARG A 64 4.03 -4.10 17.43
CA ARG A 64 3.43 -4.29 16.10
C ARG A 64 4.45 -4.74 15.04
N GLY A 65 5.74 -4.57 15.28
CA GLY A 65 6.79 -5.13 14.43
C GLY A 65 7.01 -4.43 13.08
N PHE A 66 6.39 -3.27 12.80
CA PHE A 66 6.53 -2.56 11.53
C PHE A 66 7.85 -1.77 11.41
N SER A 67 8.54 -1.55 12.52
CA SER A 67 9.74 -0.72 12.59
C SER A 67 10.89 -1.46 13.27
N PHE A 68 12.10 -1.10 12.87
CA PHE A 68 13.35 -1.50 13.52
C PHE A 68 13.97 -0.34 14.32
N ALA A 69 13.23 0.74 14.55
CA ALA A 69 13.69 1.83 15.43
C ALA A 69 13.69 1.40 16.91
N LYS A 70 12.76 0.52 17.28
CA LYS A 70 12.69 -0.16 18.58
C LYS A 70 12.52 -1.65 18.32
N ASP A 71 13.10 -2.48 19.17
CA ASP A 71 12.98 -3.92 19.01
C ASP A 71 11.56 -4.39 19.38
N GLY A 72 11.02 -5.27 18.55
CA GLY A 72 9.67 -5.84 18.71
C GLY A 72 9.55 -7.21 18.06
N PRO A 73 8.44 -7.94 18.28
CA PRO A 73 8.14 -9.16 17.54
C PRO A 73 8.10 -8.84 16.05
N LEU A 74 8.62 -9.75 15.23
CA LEU A 74 8.57 -9.61 13.78
C LEU A 74 7.16 -9.98 13.27
N ASP A 75 6.20 -9.07 13.41
CA ASP A 75 4.79 -9.32 13.08
C ASP A 75 4.37 -8.66 11.76
N MET A 76 4.29 -7.33 11.71
CA MET A 76 3.88 -6.53 10.54
C MET A 76 2.45 -6.76 10.01
N ARG A 77 1.59 -7.55 10.68
CA ARG A 77 0.19 -7.71 10.25
C ARG A 77 -0.63 -6.49 10.67
N MET A 78 -1.33 -5.90 9.71
CA MET A 78 -2.32 -4.84 9.98
C MET A 78 -3.56 -5.43 10.64
N SER A 79 -4.10 -6.52 10.10
CA SER A 79 -5.33 -7.17 10.60
C SER A 79 -5.14 -8.02 11.85
N GLN A 80 -3.89 -8.27 12.26
CA GLN A 80 -3.53 -9.20 13.33
C GLN A 80 -3.92 -10.67 13.05
N GLN A 81 -4.23 -11.00 11.80
CA GLN A 81 -4.60 -12.35 11.35
C GLN A 81 -3.74 -12.77 10.16
N GLY A 82 -3.64 -14.09 9.94
CA GLY A 82 -2.85 -14.66 8.84
C GLY A 82 -1.36 -14.83 9.16
N GLU A 83 -0.57 -15.08 8.12
CA GLU A 83 0.88 -15.26 8.18
C GLU A 83 1.58 -13.98 8.65
N SER A 84 2.43 -14.07 9.67
CA SER A 84 3.24 -12.94 10.14
C SER A 84 4.53 -12.76 9.32
N ALA A 85 5.21 -11.63 9.48
CA ALA A 85 6.53 -11.43 8.91
C ALA A 85 7.54 -12.48 9.43
N ALA A 86 7.45 -12.90 10.70
CA ALA A 86 8.26 -13.98 11.25
C ALA A 86 7.98 -15.30 10.53
N ASP A 87 6.71 -15.64 10.30
CA ASP A 87 6.34 -16.86 9.58
C ASP A 87 6.89 -16.82 8.15
N LEU A 88 6.68 -15.71 7.43
CA LEU A 88 7.17 -15.53 6.07
C LEU A 88 8.69 -15.68 5.97
N VAL A 89 9.47 -14.97 6.81
CA VAL A 89 10.94 -15.05 6.74
C VAL A 89 11.48 -16.40 7.17
N ASN A 90 10.77 -17.13 8.05
CA ASN A 90 11.22 -18.43 8.55
C ASN A 90 10.79 -19.61 7.66
N THR A 91 9.74 -19.46 6.83
CA THR A 91 9.17 -20.59 6.06
C THR A 91 9.29 -20.45 4.54
N ALA A 92 9.26 -19.22 3.99
CA ALA A 92 9.29 -19.02 2.54
C ALA A 92 10.58 -19.55 1.91
N ALA A 93 10.50 -19.98 0.65
CA ALA A 93 11.69 -20.39 -0.11
C ALA A 93 12.65 -19.19 -0.33
N GLU A 94 13.94 -19.46 -0.47
CA GLU A 94 14.95 -18.41 -0.73
C GLU A 94 14.60 -17.58 -1.98
N GLU A 95 14.19 -18.24 -3.06
CA GLU A 95 13.77 -17.60 -4.31
C GLU A 95 12.57 -16.67 -4.09
N GLN A 96 11.56 -17.13 -3.35
CA GLN A 96 10.38 -16.31 -3.03
C GLN A 96 10.76 -15.09 -2.19
N LEU A 97 11.64 -15.23 -1.20
CA LEU A 97 12.14 -14.09 -0.42
C LEU A 97 12.91 -13.11 -1.30
N ALA A 98 13.74 -13.60 -2.22
CA ALA A 98 14.47 -12.76 -3.16
C ALA A 98 13.51 -12.00 -4.09
N ASP A 99 12.46 -12.64 -4.57
CA ASP A 99 11.45 -12.02 -5.43
C ASP A 99 10.66 -10.95 -4.67
N ILE A 100 10.24 -11.22 -3.43
CA ILE A 100 9.58 -10.22 -2.56
C ILE A 100 10.47 -8.99 -2.39
N LEU A 101 11.72 -9.19 -1.98
CA LEU A 101 12.67 -8.10 -1.75
C LEU A 101 12.94 -7.30 -3.04
N TYR A 102 13.05 -7.98 -4.18
CA TYR A 102 13.32 -7.34 -5.46
C TYR A 102 12.12 -6.54 -5.97
N HIS A 103 10.95 -7.18 -6.06
CA HIS A 103 9.76 -6.63 -6.68
C HIS A 103 9.05 -5.61 -5.79
N TYR A 104 8.95 -5.86 -4.49
CA TYR A 104 8.23 -4.98 -3.56
C TYR A 104 9.14 -3.97 -2.86
N GLY A 105 10.44 -4.28 -2.70
CA GLY A 105 11.41 -3.38 -2.06
C GLY A 105 12.29 -2.60 -3.02
N GLU A 106 12.26 -2.91 -4.32
CA GLU A 106 13.23 -2.41 -5.31
C GLU A 106 14.70 -2.64 -4.80
N GLU A 107 14.94 -3.76 -4.12
CA GLU A 107 16.21 -4.11 -3.46
C GLU A 107 17.15 -4.85 -4.41
N ARG A 108 18.27 -4.20 -4.76
CA ARG A 108 19.25 -4.75 -5.72
C ARG A 108 20.04 -5.93 -5.15
N ALA A 109 20.22 -5.96 -3.82
CA ALA A 109 20.88 -7.06 -3.14
C ALA A 109 19.92 -8.18 -2.71
N SER A 110 18.72 -8.25 -3.29
CA SER A 110 17.63 -9.15 -2.89
C SER A 110 18.08 -10.60 -2.68
N ARG A 111 18.76 -11.20 -3.66
CA ARG A 111 19.28 -12.58 -3.58
C ARG A 111 20.27 -12.78 -2.43
N ARG A 112 21.16 -11.81 -2.21
CA ARG A 112 22.13 -11.87 -1.11
C ARG A 112 21.46 -11.77 0.25
N ILE A 113 20.47 -10.88 0.38
CA ILE A 113 19.69 -10.71 1.62
C ILE A 113 18.84 -11.95 1.89
N ALA A 114 18.14 -12.49 0.88
CA ALA A 114 17.35 -13.71 1.00
C ALA A 114 18.20 -14.89 1.47
N LYS A 115 19.37 -15.11 0.85
CA LYS A 115 20.33 -16.12 1.29
C LYS A 115 20.78 -15.93 2.74
N ALA A 116 21.03 -14.68 3.15
CA ALA A 116 21.43 -14.37 4.53
C ALA A 116 20.30 -14.66 5.53
N ILE A 117 19.04 -14.35 5.20
CA ILE A 117 17.86 -14.70 5.99
C ILE A 117 17.75 -16.23 6.14
N VAL A 118 17.87 -16.97 5.04
CA VAL A 118 17.79 -18.45 5.05
C VAL A 118 18.94 -19.06 5.86
N THR A 119 20.15 -18.51 5.75
CA THR A 119 21.31 -18.97 6.52
C THR A 119 21.12 -18.70 8.01
N ALA A 120 20.60 -17.52 8.38
CA ALA A 120 20.36 -17.15 9.76
C ALA A 120 19.25 -18.00 10.40
N ARG A 121 18.12 -18.21 9.72
CA ARG A 121 17.01 -19.02 10.26
C ARG A 121 17.37 -20.48 10.47
N ALA A 122 18.36 -21.00 9.74
CA ALA A 122 18.89 -22.35 9.95
C ALA A 122 19.65 -22.51 11.29
N GLN A 123 20.11 -21.41 11.89
CA GLN A 123 20.78 -21.39 13.20
C GLN A 123 19.80 -21.12 14.35
N GLY A 124 18.66 -20.48 14.06
CA GLY A 124 17.58 -20.23 15.00
C GLY A 124 16.52 -19.32 14.39
N PRO A 125 15.25 -19.42 14.81
CA PRO A 125 14.16 -18.67 14.21
C PRO A 125 14.36 -17.15 14.34
N ILE A 126 14.03 -16.41 13.29
CA ILE A 126 14.07 -14.95 13.27
C ILE A 126 12.72 -14.43 13.75
N THR A 127 12.65 -14.00 15.01
CA THR A 127 11.39 -13.60 15.67
C THR A 127 11.32 -12.12 16.04
N ARG A 128 12.39 -11.36 15.82
CA ARG A 128 12.55 -9.97 16.29
C ARG A 128 12.96 -9.02 15.17
N THR A 129 12.45 -7.79 15.21
CA THR A 129 12.72 -6.78 14.19
C THR A 129 14.18 -6.36 14.13
N LEU A 130 14.87 -6.16 15.26
CA LEU A 130 16.30 -5.80 15.21
C LEU A 130 17.16 -6.92 14.64
N HIS A 131 16.85 -8.17 14.96
CA HIS A 131 17.59 -9.32 14.41
C HIS A 131 17.49 -9.36 12.88
N LEU A 132 16.29 -9.20 12.32
CA LEU A 132 16.13 -9.11 10.86
C LEU A 132 16.88 -7.89 10.28
N ALA A 133 16.78 -6.73 10.92
CA ALA A 133 17.45 -5.52 10.46
C ALA A 133 18.98 -5.68 10.43
N GLU A 134 19.57 -6.35 11.41
CA GLU A 134 21.00 -6.66 11.47
C GLU A 134 21.43 -7.61 10.35
N ILE A 135 20.66 -8.66 10.07
CA ILE A 135 20.93 -9.59 8.97
C ILE A 135 20.97 -8.83 7.63
N VAL A 136 19.97 -7.97 7.39
CA VAL A 136 19.88 -7.15 6.18
C VAL A 136 21.05 -6.15 6.10
N ALA A 137 21.33 -5.44 7.20
CA ALA A 137 22.38 -4.43 7.25
C ALA A 137 23.78 -5.01 6.97
N LYS A 138 24.08 -6.22 7.45
CA LYS A 138 25.34 -6.93 7.16
C LYS A 138 25.52 -7.24 5.66
N CYS A 139 24.43 -7.30 4.91
CA CYS A 139 24.47 -7.52 3.47
C CYS A 139 24.70 -6.24 2.66
N LEU A 140 24.65 -5.04 3.26
CA LEU A 140 24.64 -3.77 2.53
C LEU A 140 25.80 -2.87 2.97
N PRO A 141 26.27 -1.96 2.09
CA PRO A 141 27.27 -0.98 2.50
C PRO A 141 26.71 -0.10 3.63
N ARG A 142 27.59 0.38 4.51
CA ARG A 142 27.19 1.35 5.55
C ARG A 142 26.55 2.58 4.89
N PRO A 143 25.40 3.05 5.40
CA PRO A 143 24.73 4.21 4.82
C PRO A 143 25.59 5.47 5.02
N LYS A 144 25.58 6.36 4.03
CA LYS A 144 26.16 7.71 4.19
C LYS A 144 25.23 8.58 5.04
N PRO A 145 25.73 9.66 5.67
CA PRO A 145 24.89 10.62 6.38
C PRO A 145 23.73 11.10 5.49
N GLY A 146 22.51 11.08 6.04
CA GLY A 146 21.28 11.48 5.32
C GLY A 146 20.66 10.38 4.45
N GLN A 147 21.28 9.21 4.28
CA GLN A 147 20.65 8.08 3.61
C GLN A 147 19.71 7.33 4.55
N ILE A 148 18.65 6.77 3.98
CA ILE A 148 17.74 5.87 4.72
C ILE A 148 18.50 4.64 5.21
N HIS A 149 18.01 4.04 6.29
CA HIS A 149 18.61 2.84 6.85
C HIS A 149 18.61 1.67 5.83
N PRO A 150 19.67 0.85 5.76
CA PRO A 150 19.76 -0.23 4.78
C PRO A 150 18.59 -1.23 4.83
N ALA A 151 18.01 -1.46 6.03
CA ALA A 151 16.89 -2.37 6.20
C ALA A 151 15.53 -1.82 5.72
N THR A 152 15.40 -0.50 5.46
CA THR A 152 14.11 0.14 5.15
C THR A 152 13.38 -0.53 3.99
N ARG A 153 14.08 -0.79 2.87
CA ARG A 153 13.48 -1.41 1.68
C ARG A 153 13.06 -2.86 1.91
N SER A 154 13.84 -3.60 2.68
CA SER A 154 13.52 -5.00 3.00
C SER A 154 12.30 -5.09 3.91
N PHE A 155 12.20 -4.21 4.91
CA PHE A 155 11.03 -4.13 5.79
C PHE A 155 9.77 -3.72 5.03
N GLN A 156 9.89 -2.74 4.13
CA GLN A 156 8.80 -2.35 3.24
C GLN A 156 8.34 -3.53 2.37
N ALA A 157 9.26 -4.26 1.74
CA ALA A 157 8.94 -5.40 0.89
C ALA A 157 8.19 -6.51 1.64
N ILE A 158 8.68 -6.86 2.83
CA ILE A 158 8.08 -7.88 3.69
C ILE A 158 6.69 -7.44 4.15
N ARG A 159 6.53 -6.18 4.56
CA ARG A 159 5.22 -5.60 4.94
C ARG A 159 4.20 -5.70 3.81
N ILE A 160 4.60 -5.30 2.61
CA ILE A 160 3.77 -5.37 1.39
C ILE A 160 3.33 -6.81 1.13
N ALA A 161 4.24 -7.78 1.26
CA ALA A 161 3.93 -9.19 1.05
C ALA A 161 2.95 -9.73 2.11
N VAL A 162 3.20 -9.45 3.39
CA VAL A 162 2.37 -9.89 4.53
C VAL A 162 0.94 -9.35 4.44
N ASN A 163 0.77 -8.10 4.01
CA ASN A 163 -0.53 -7.43 3.99
C ASN A 163 -1.20 -7.42 2.61
N THR A 164 -0.59 -8.06 1.61
CA THR A 164 -1.04 -8.09 0.21
C THR A 164 -1.36 -6.70 -0.36
N GLU A 165 -0.55 -5.70 0.00
CA GLU A 165 -0.90 -4.27 -0.14
C GLU A 165 -1.20 -3.86 -1.59
N PHE A 166 -0.51 -4.41 -2.59
CA PHE A 166 -0.76 -4.04 -4.00
C PHE A 166 -2.02 -4.65 -4.58
N SER A 167 -2.37 -5.89 -4.22
CA SER A 167 -3.65 -6.49 -4.62
C SER A 167 -4.80 -5.72 -4.00
N GLU A 168 -4.70 -5.43 -2.69
CA GLU A 168 -5.67 -4.59 -1.98
C GLU A 168 -5.79 -3.21 -2.62
N LEU A 169 -4.69 -2.57 -3.01
CA LEU A 169 -4.69 -1.27 -3.67
C LEU A 169 -5.48 -1.32 -4.99
N VAL A 170 -5.20 -2.29 -5.87
CA VAL A 170 -5.90 -2.38 -7.15
C VAL A 170 -7.39 -2.62 -6.93
N GLU A 171 -7.75 -3.61 -6.13
CA GLU A 171 -9.15 -3.95 -5.82
C GLU A 171 -9.89 -2.79 -5.14
N GLY A 172 -9.19 -2.02 -4.29
CA GLY A 172 -9.70 -0.82 -3.65
C GLY A 172 -9.93 0.35 -4.58
N LEU A 173 -9.07 0.56 -5.58
CA LEU A 173 -9.28 1.56 -6.62
C LEU A 173 -10.51 1.22 -7.47
N GLU A 174 -10.69 -0.06 -7.82
CA GLU A 174 -11.90 -0.52 -8.50
C GLU A 174 -13.15 -0.36 -7.64
N ALA A 175 -13.08 -0.70 -6.35
CA ALA A 175 -14.18 -0.52 -5.41
C ALA A 175 -14.56 0.96 -5.27
N ALA A 176 -13.58 1.86 -5.21
CA ALA A 176 -13.82 3.30 -5.25
C ALA A 176 -14.53 3.76 -6.53
N GLU A 177 -14.11 3.25 -7.70
CA GLU A 177 -14.76 3.54 -8.98
C GLU A 177 -16.22 3.08 -9.03
N ARG A 178 -16.52 1.91 -8.45
CA ARG A 178 -17.89 1.37 -8.34
C ARG A 178 -18.76 2.15 -7.36
N ALA A 179 -18.19 2.57 -6.23
CA ALA A 179 -18.93 3.25 -5.17
C ALA A 179 -19.25 4.72 -5.51
N LEU A 180 -18.40 5.41 -6.27
CA LEU A 180 -18.55 6.84 -6.51
C LEU A 180 -19.70 7.17 -7.48
N LYS A 181 -20.52 8.15 -7.12
CA LYS A 181 -21.48 8.79 -8.02
C LYS A 181 -20.76 9.59 -9.12
N PRO A 182 -21.41 9.88 -10.26
CA PRO A 182 -20.91 10.90 -11.19
C PRO A 182 -20.66 12.23 -10.48
N GLY A 183 -19.50 12.85 -10.72
CA GLY A 183 -19.02 14.04 -10.03
C GLY A 183 -18.35 13.78 -8.67
N GLY A 184 -18.43 12.56 -8.14
CA GLY A 184 -17.77 12.15 -6.91
C GLY A 184 -16.24 12.16 -7.02
N LYS A 185 -15.54 12.37 -5.90
CA LYS A 185 -14.08 12.54 -5.89
C LYS A 185 -13.38 11.35 -5.26
N LEU A 186 -12.39 10.79 -5.96
CA LEU A 186 -11.42 9.86 -5.41
C LEU A 186 -10.12 10.61 -5.10
N ALA A 187 -9.76 10.72 -3.83
CA ALA A 187 -8.48 11.24 -3.37
C ALA A 187 -7.62 10.09 -2.82
N VAL A 188 -6.42 9.92 -3.36
CA VAL A 188 -5.49 8.86 -2.94
C VAL A 188 -4.17 9.47 -2.56
N VAL A 189 -3.75 9.23 -1.31
CA VAL A 189 -2.45 9.62 -0.78
C VAL A 189 -1.56 8.38 -0.73
N THR A 190 -0.40 8.46 -1.37
CA THR A 190 0.60 7.37 -1.44
C THR A 190 1.90 7.80 -0.79
N PHE A 191 2.65 6.88 -0.18
CA PHE A 191 3.90 7.22 0.53
C PHE A 191 5.15 6.63 -0.12
N HIS A 192 5.00 5.82 -1.16
CA HIS A 192 6.14 5.29 -1.90
C HIS A 192 5.92 5.19 -3.40
N SER A 193 7.04 4.98 -4.12
CA SER A 193 7.12 4.98 -5.58
C SER A 193 6.19 3.97 -6.25
N LEU A 194 6.11 2.74 -5.71
CA LEU A 194 5.28 1.66 -6.27
C LEU A 194 3.78 1.97 -6.18
N GLU A 195 3.27 2.39 -5.02
CA GLU A 195 1.88 2.83 -4.85
C GLU A 195 1.54 4.00 -5.79
N ASP A 196 2.35 5.06 -5.78
CA ASP A 196 2.14 6.24 -6.64
C ASP A 196 2.09 5.86 -8.11
N ARG A 197 2.91 4.89 -8.54
CA ARG A 197 2.93 4.38 -9.91
C ARG A 197 1.62 3.68 -10.26
N ILE A 198 1.12 2.81 -9.39
CA ILE A 198 -0.15 2.08 -9.59
C ILE A 198 -1.31 3.07 -9.68
N VAL A 199 -1.42 4.00 -8.72
CA VAL A 199 -2.50 5.01 -8.69
C VAL A 199 -2.41 5.93 -9.92
N LYS A 200 -1.20 6.35 -10.30
CA LYS A 200 -0.98 7.16 -11.50
C LYS A 200 -1.46 6.43 -12.76
N ARG A 201 -1.05 5.16 -12.93
CA ARG A 201 -1.44 4.36 -14.10
C ARG A 201 -2.94 4.11 -14.13
N PHE A 202 -3.55 3.85 -12.97
CA PHE A 202 -4.99 3.69 -12.84
C PHE A 202 -5.72 4.92 -13.39
N PHE A 203 -5.39 6.11 -12.89
CA PHE A 203 -5.99 7.35 -13.41
C PHE A 203 -5.68 7.61 -14.88
N GLN A 204 -4.48 7.29 -15.38
CA GLN A 204 -4.12 7.52 -16.79
C GLN A 204 -4.92 6.64 -17.76
N LEU A 205 -5.06 5.35 -17.43
CA LEU A 205 -5.85 4.39 -18.20
C LEU A 205 -7.33 4.77 -18.17
N HIS A 206 -7.84 5.14 -17.00
CA HIS A 206 -9.27 5.36 -16.78
C HIS A 206 -9.72 6.81 -17.07
N SER A 207 -8.80 7.71 -17.47
CA SER A 207 -9.14 9.06 -17.93
C SER A 207 -9.04 9.26 -19.43
N GLY A 208 -8.95 8.17 -20.22
CA GLY A 208 -8.76 8.23 -21.67
C GLY A 208 -7.39 8.77 -22.12
N GLY A 209 -6.41 8.83 -21.22
CA GLY A 209 -5.10 9.42 -21.48
C GLY A 209 -4.20 8.55 -22.37
N GLU A 210 -4.38 7.23 -22.37
CA GLU A 210 -3.56 6.29 -23.15
C GLU A 210 -4.06 6.01 -24.57
N ALA A 211 -5.29 6.40 -24.92
CA ALA A 211 -5.82 6.28 -26.28
C ALA A 211 -4.97 7.03 -27.35
N ASN A 212 -3.99 7.83 -26.94
CA ASN A 212 -3.06 8.55 -27.81
C ASN A 212 -1.60 8.07 -27.76
N ALA A 213 -1.27 6.98 -27.07
CA ALA A 213 0.11 6.48 -26.99
C ALA A 213 0.58 5.78 -28.28
N ASN A 214 -0.34 5.27 -29.10
CA ASN A 214 0.00 4.59 -30.35
C ASN A 214 -0.88 5.12 -31.51
N ARG A 215 -0.39 6.16 -32.22
CA ARG A 215 -1.09 6.77 -33.39
C ARG A 215 -1.35 5.79 -34.55
N TYR A 216 -0.83 4.56 -34.47
CA TYR A 216 -0.93 3.52 -35.48
C TYR A 216 -1.71 2.28 -35.01
N ALA A 217 -2.25 2.27 -33.79
CA ALA A 217 -3.11 1.18 -33.35
C ALA A 217 -4.52 1.35 -33.96
N PRO A 218 -5.15 0.27 -34.48
CA PRO A 218 -6.54 0.33 -34.93
C PRO A 218 -7.41 0.80 -33.78
N ALA A 219 -8.38 1.67 -34.07
CA ALA A 219 -9.29 2.27 -33.10
C ALA A 219 -9.90 1.17 -32.23
N SER A 220 -9.34 1.00 -31.03
CA SER A 220 -9.93 0.16 -30.00
C SER A 220 -11.27 0.78 -29.63
N ALA A 221 -12.26 -0.04 -29.25
CA ALA A 221 -13.52 0.44 -28.72
C ALA A 221 -13.23 1.58 -27.74
N VAL A 222 -13.82 2.75 -27.98
CA VAL A 222 -13.53 3.96 -27.21
C VAL A 222 -14.00 3.69 -25.78
N ASP A 223 -13.08 3.26 -24.90
CA ASP A 223 -13.37 3.11 -23.49
C ASP A 223 -13.67 4.52 -22.97
N LEU A 224 -14.90 4.73 -22.53
CA LEU A 224 -15.35 6.04 -22.07
C LEU A 224 -14.53 6.41 -20.83
N PRO A 225 -14.01 7.64 -20.73
CA PRO A 225 -13.22 8.04 -19.58
C PRO A 225 -14.08 7.92 -18.33
N ARG A 226 -13.61 7.12 -17.36
CA ARG A 226 -14.28 6.86 -16.07
C ARG A 226 -13.92 7.92 -15.02
N PHE A 227 -12.81 8.61 -15.22
CA PHE A 227 -12.39 9.76 -14.41
C PHE A 227 -11.97 10.96 -15.27
N THR A 228 -12.22 12.16 -14.75
CA THR A 228 -11.55 13.39 -15.17
C THR A 228 -10.53 13.81 -14.12
N LEU A 229 -9.37 14.30 -14.55
CA LEU A 229 -8.27 14.62 -13.64
C LEU A 229 -8.16 16.14 -13.49
N PRO A 230 -8.38 16.71 -12.29
CA PRO A 230 -8.17 18.13 -12.04
C PRO A 230 -6.70 18.54 -12.20
N SER A 231 -5.77 17.60 -11.96
CA SER A 231 -4.34 17.75 -12.23
C SER A 231 -3.74 16.43 -12.65
N LYS A 232 -2.81 16.47 -13.61
CA LYS A 232 -1.99 15.29 -13.99
C LYS A 232 -0.82 15.06 -13.04
N ARG A 233 -0.41 16.10 -12.30
CA ARG A 233 0.69 16.04 -11.33
C ARG A 233 0.14 15.71 -9.95
N ALA A 234 0.84 14.84 -9.23
CA ALA A 234 0.55 14.65 -7.82
C ALA A 234 0.86 15.92 -7.04
N LEU A 235 0.08 16.20 -6.01
CA LEU A 235 0.34 17.25 -5.04
C LEU A 235 1.28 16.67 -3.98
N ALA A 236 2.36 17.39 -3.68
CA ALA A 236 3.33 17.04 -2.65
C ALA A 236 3.14 17.97 -1.43
N PRO A 237 3.57 17.56 -0.23
CA PRO A 237 3.58 18.44 0.94
C PRO A 237 4.44 19.67 0.67
N ASP A 238 4.09 20.79 1.28
CA ASP A 238 4.88 22.02 1.28
C ASP A 238 5.87 22.06 2.46
N ASP A 239 6.74 23.06 2.48
CA ASP A 239 7.78 23.20 3.52
C ASP A 239 7.18 23.41 4.93
N GLU A 240 5.98 24.00 5.02
CA GLU A 240 5.28 24.21 6.29
C GLU A 240 4.75 22.87 6.85
N GLU A 241 4.11 22.07 6.01
CA GLU A 241 3.67 20.72 6.37
C GLU A 241 4.85 19.84 6.78
N LEU A 242 5.97 19.91 6.05
CA LEU A 242 7.16 19.11 6.35
C LEU A 242 7.82 19.46 7.69
N ALA A 243 7.73 20.73 8.11
CA ALA A 243 8.24 21.18 9.40
C ALA A 243 7.40 20.62 10.56
N VAL A 244 6.08 20.51 10.39
CA VAL A 244 5.14 20.02 11.42
C VAL A 244 5.03 18.49 11.41
N ASN A 245 5.05 17.88 10.23
CA ASN A 245 4.86 16.46 10.02
C ASN A 245 5.94 15.88 9.10
N PRO A 246 7.14 15.55 9.61
CA PRO A 246 8.20 14.95 8.80
C PRO A 246 7.83 13.62 8.11
N ARG A 247 6.77 12.94 8.56
CA ARG A 247 6.28 11.68 7.96
C ARG A 247 5.59 11.91 6.62
N SER A 248 5.10 13.13 6.34
CA SER A 248 4.50 13.45 5.06
C SER A 248 5.50 13.62 3.93
N ARG A 249 6.82 13.62 4.20
CA ARG A 249 7.90 13.85 3.20
C ARG A 249 7.75 13.07 1.89
N SER A 250 7.21 11.87 1.94
CA SER A 250 7.03 11.03 0.75
C SER A 250 5.58 10.93 0.27
N ALA A 251 4.66 11.65 0.92
CA ALA A 251 3.26 11.72 0.57
C ALA A 251 3.09 12.36 -0.81
N LYS A 252 2.21 11.74 -1.60
CA LYS A 252 1.76 12.26 -2.89
C LYS A 252 0.27 12.06 -2.99
N LEU A 253 -0.46 13.16 -3.17
CA LEU A 253 -1.90 13.15 -3.36
C LEU A 253 -2.25 13.18 -4.86
N ARG A 254 -3.11 12.27 -5.28
CA ARG A 254 -3.74 12.26 -6.60
C ARG A 254 -5.26 12.31 -6.44
N VAL A 255 -5.92 13.05 -7.31
CA VAL A 255 -7.37 13.22 -7.31
C VAL A 255 -7.94 12.91 -8.68
N GLY A 256 -9.04 12.17 -8.72
CA GLY A 256 -9.88 11.98 -9.90
C GLY A 256 -11.35 12.27 -9.59
N ILE A 257 -12.06 12.81 -10.57
CA ILE A 257 -13.50 13.10 -10.49
C ILE A 257 -14.22 12.08 -11.37
N ARG A 258 -15.11 11.30 -10.77
CA ARG A 258 -15.86 10.23 -11.42
C ARG A 258 -16.78 10.78 -12.51
N THR A 259 -16.81 10.13 -13.66
CA THR A 259 -17.76 10.44 -14.76
C THR A 259 -19.04 9.60 -14.66
N ASP A 260 -19.86 9.62 -15.71
CA ASP A 260 -21.04 8.77 -15.89
C ASP A 260 -20.74 7.42 -16.57
N ALA A 261 -19.52 7.21 -17.08
CA ALA A 261 -19.13 5.95 -17.71
C ALA A 261 -19.29 4.77 -16.72
N PRO A 262 -19.68 3.56 -17.15
CA PRO A 262 -19.79 2.41 -16.25
C PRO A 262 -18.43 2.05 -15.63
N ALA A 263 -18.45 1.54 -14.40
CA ALA A 263 -17.24 1.01 -13.77
C ALA A 263 -16.80 -0.28 -14.45
N GLY A 264 -15.50 -0.58 -14.40
CA GLY A 264 -14.94 -1.80 -15.00
C GLY A 264 -13.67 -2.29 -14.31
N PRO A 265 -13.17 -3.47 -14.69
CA PRO A 265 -11.97 -4.03 -14.09
C PRO A 265 -10.72 -3.25 -14.51
N ALA A 266 -9.68 -3.33 -13.69
CA ALA A 266 -8.35 -2.83 -13.94
C ALA A 266 -7.36 -4.01 -14.03
N ASP A 267 -6.52 -4.00 -15.07
CA ASP A 267 -5.48 -5.01 -15.24
C ASP A 267 -4.26 -4.68 -14.36
N PRO A 268 -3.91 -5.50 -13.35
CA PRO A 268 -2.76 -5.25 -12.48
C PRO A 268 -1.43 -5.11 -13.25
N GLU A 269 -1.26 -5.84 -14.37
CA GLU A 269 -0.05 -5.75 -15.19
C GLU A 269 0.05 -4.38 -15.88
N ALA A 270 -1.04 -3.90 -16.49
CA ALA A 270 -1.11 -2.56 -17.08
C ALA A 270 -0.90 -1.44 -16.04
N LEU A 271 -1.27 -1.69 -14.78
CA LEU A 271 -1.01 -0.77 -13.66
C LEU A 271 0.45 -0.77 -13.19
N GLY A 272 1.27 -1.70 -13.69
CA GLY A 272 2.66 -1.86 -13.27
C GLY A 272 2.80 -2.45 -11.88
N VAL A 273 1.82 -3.26 -11.44
CA VAL A 273 1.93 -4.05 -10.21
C VAL A 273 3.01 -5.11 -10.41
N PRO A 274 4.02 -5.18 -9.51
CA PRO A 274 5.01 -6.25 -9.60
C PRO A 274 4.37 -7.61 -9.37
N LEU A 275 4.39 -8.47 -10.39
CA LEU A 275 3.91 -9.84 -10.29
C LEU A 275 5.00 -10.71 -9.67
N ILE A 276 4.75 -11.25 -8.49
CA ILE A 276 5.54 -12.35 -7.95
C ILE A 276 4.90 -13.64 -8.44
N PRO A 277 5.62 -14.52 -9.16
CA PRO A 277 5.08 -15.79 -9.59
C PRO A 277 4.59 -16.56 -8.35
N LYS A 278 3.27 -16.70 -8.17
CA LYS A 278 2.75 -17.66 -7.21
C LYS A 278 3.08 -19.03 -7.77
N LYS A 279 4.11 -19.69 -7.25
CA LYS A 279 4.34 -21.09 -7.59
C LYS A 279 3.09 -21.84 -7.15
N GLY A 280 2.41 -22.46 -8.11
CA GLY A 280 1.19 -23.21 -7.87
C GLY A 280 1.38 -24.15 -6.69
N ARG A 281 0.39 -24.20 -5.80
CA ARG A 281 0.18 -25.37 -4.95
C ARG A 281 0.19 -26.57 -5.90
N ARG A 282 1.26 -27.35 -5.87
CA ARG A 282 1.18 -28.75 -6.30
C ARG A 282 0.38 -29.50 -5.25
#